data_AF-A0A822D3W8-F1
#
_entry.id   AF-A0A822D3W8-F1
#
_cell.length_a   1.000
_cell.length_b   1.000
_cell.length_c   1.000
_cell.angle_alpha   90.00
_cell.angle_beta   90.00
_cell.angle_gamma   90.00
#
_symmetry.space_group_name_H-M   'P 1'
#
loop_
_entity.id
_entity.type
_entity.pdbx_description
1 polymer ?
#
loop_
_entity_poly.entity_id
_entity_poly.type
_entity_poly.pdbx_seq_one_letter_code
_entity_poly.pdbx_strand_id
1 'polypeptide(L)'
;NYESIQYPVAINVPFISLIAAQWDHSQQWKVPTFEMFTQSLGSTQQAKHEIDLNDDSEYSFVIGHQIDGRCLFPGTSYLVLVWKTFAKLHNYEDYRQISVLFEQIQIHRATICLLTNKIIFYVNILPTNGTFEITENNTIIVTGRISLSEQLTMQKFHKQIKLNNTEKHLQTNEIYRDFNLRGYEYSGLFRGINQINIDGTYGELIWNNEWISYLDTMLQVHLITSQGLQLPTRIDSLRIDPKYHLESISSLTSTCSVYVDYWNSLCFSGGIELFGLHCTATSKKHKQQNTILESYLFVPFDNINITDELE
;
A
#
# COMPACT_ATOMS: atom_id res chain seq x y z
N ASN A 1 66.71 -1.59 27.27
CA ASN A 1 66.08 -2.70 27.99
C ASN A 1 65.03 -2.16 28.93
N TYR A 2 63.76 -2.32 28.59
CA TYR A 2 62.69 -2.10 29.56
C TYR A 2 62.66 -3.30 30.51
N GLU A 3 62.61 -3.04 31.81
CA GLU A 3 62.47 -4.08 32.81
C GLU A 3 61.10 -4.77 32.71
N SER A 4 61.04 -6.06 33.00
CA SER A 4 59.78 -6.83 32.92
C SER A 4 58.81 -6.39 34.00
N ILE A 5 57.60 -6.02 33.60
CA ILE A 5 56.51 -5.64 34.53
C ILE A 5 56.09 -6.87 35.34
N GLN A 6 56.04 -6.74 36.66
CA GLN A 6 55.53 -7.78 37.56
C GLN A 6 54.01 -7.62 37.73
N TYR A 7 53.28 -8.69 37.40
CA TYR A 7 51.83 -8.79 37.59
C TYR A 7 51.53 -9.67 38.81
N PRO A 8 50.42 -9.43 39.54
CA PRO A 8 49.38 -8.44 39.28
C PRO A 8 49.81 -7.00 39.60
N VAL A 9 49.20 -6.04 38.92
CA VAL A 9 49.48 -4.61 39.15
C VAL A 9 49.11 -4.18 40.57
N ALA A 10 49.79 -3.15 41.09
CA ALA A 10 49.52 -2.62 42.42
C ALA A 10 48.08 -2.09 42.55
N ILE A 11 47.55 -2.14 43.78
CA ILE A 11 46.16 -1.75 44.11
C ILE A 11 45.84 -0.28 43.75
N ASN A 12 46.87 0.57 43.66
CA ASN A 12 46.73 2.00 43.37
C ASN A 12 46.85 2.34 41.87
N VAL A 13 46.87 1.35 40.98
CA VAL A 13 46.86 1.62 39.54
C VAL A 13 45.48 2.16 39.12
N PRO A 14 45.41 3.31 38.42
CA PRO A 14 44.14 3.90 38.01
C PRO A 14 43.33 2.97 37.11
N PHE A 15 42.01 3.03 37.23
CA PHE A 15 41.11 2.30 36.35
C PHE A 15 41.22 2.82 34.91
N ILE A 16 41.46 1.90 33.98
CA ILE A 16 41.52 2.18 32.54
C ILE A 16 40.11 2.42 31.96
N SER A 17 39.05 2.13 32.71
CA SER A 17 37.64 2.28 32.27
C SER A 17 37.27 3.70 31.81
N LEU A 18 38.00 4.72 32.26
CA LEU A 18 37.78 6.12 31.83
C LEU A 18 38.09 6.35 30.33
N ILE A 19 38.82 5.45 29.68
CA ILE A 19 39.02 5.49 28.22
C ILE A 19 37.70 5.25 27.47
N ALA A 20 36.71 4.58 28.10
CA ALA A 20 35.40 4.37 27.51
C ALA A 20 34.63 5.69 27.23
N ALA A 21 34.94 6.77 27.94
CA ALA A 21 34.35 8.10 27.70
C ALA A 21 34.81 8.76 26.38
N GLN A 22 35.80 8.17 25.69
CA GLN A 22 36.31 8.64 24.41
C GLN A 22 35.59 8.02 23.20
N TRP A 23 34.61 7.14 23.43
CA TRP A 23 33.86 6.52 22.35
C TRP A 23 32.90 7.52 21.72
N ASP A 24 32.72 7.44 20.41
CA ASP A 24 31.72 8.25 19.71
C ASP A 24 30.32 7.72 20.01
N HIS A 25 29.56 8.48 20.80
CA HIS A 25 28.18 8.19 21.19
C HIS A 25 27.14 8.94 20.34
N SER A 26 27.54 9.48 19.17
CA SER A 26 26.61 10.19 18.27
C SER A 26 25.48 9.30 17.75
N GLN A 27 25.72 8.00 17.58
CA GLN A 27 24.72 7.03 17.14
C GLN A 27 23.83 6.58 18.30
N GLN A 28 22.53 6.84 18.18
CA GLN A 28 21.54 6.38 19.15
C GLN A 28 20.99 5.00 18.78
N TRP A 29 20.84 4.15 19.79
CA TRP A 29 20.29 2.80 19.66
C TRP A 29 18.92 2.73 20.32
N LYS A 30 18.03 1.87 19.79
CA LYS A 30 16.71 1.65 20.39
C LYS A 30 16.86 0.98 21.76
N VAL A 31 16.52 1.70 22.82
CA VAL A 31 16.46 1.16 24.18
C VAL A 31 15.02 0.69 24.45
N PRO A 32 14.81 -0.56 24.92
CA PRO A 32 13.49 -1.04 25.26
C PRO A 32 12.81 -0.13 26.31
N THR A 33 11.61 0.36 26.01
CA THR A 33 10.82 1.17 26.96
C THR A 33 9.92 0.29 27.82
N PHE A 34 9.54 0.79 29.00
CA PHE A 34 8.62 0.11 29.92
C PHE A 34 7.32 -0.36 29.22
N GLU A 35 6.78 0.47 28.33
CA GLU A 35 5.58 0.16 27.54
C GLU A 35 5.72 -1.10 26.69
N MET A 36 6.93 -1.41 26.20
CA MET A 36 7.19 -2.64 25.42
C MET A 36 7.05 -3.90 26.27
N PHE A 37 7.24 -3.80 27.58
CA PHE A 37 7.07 -4.92 28.52
C PHE A 37 5.61 -5.05 29.00
N THR A 38 4.90 -3.94 29.17
CA THR A 38 3.53 -3.95 29.71
C THR A 38 2.43 -4.27 28.71
N GLN A 39 2.69 -4.23 27.40
CA GLN A 39 1.70 -4.67 26.39
C GLN A 39 1.27 -6.14 26.57
N SER A 40 2.09 -6.96 27.25
CA SER A 40 1.78 -8.35 27.59
C SER A 40 0.75 -8.53 28.72
N LEU A 41 0.46 -7.49 29.51
CA LEU A 41 -0.25 -7.63 30.79
C LEU A 41 -1.73 -7.21 30.76
N GLY A 42 -2.27 -6.67 29.66
CA GLY A 42 -3.64 -6.12 29.72
C GLY A 42 -4.45 -5.90 28.44
N SER A 43 -3.92 -6.13 27.23
CA SER A 43 -4.74 -6.07 26.01
C SER A 43 -4.09 -6.89 24.90
N THR A 44 -4.38 -8.19 24.86
CA THR A 44 -4.10 -9.04 23.70
C THR A 44 -4.96 -8.68 22.48
N GLN A 45 -5.87 -7.70 22.59
CA GLN A 45 -6.86 -7.39 21.56
C GLN A 45 -6.41 -6.27 20.62
N GLN A 46 -5.55 -5.35 21.07
CA GLN A 46 -5.12 -4.18 20.30
C GLN A 46 -3.63 -4.27 19.94
N ALA A 47 -3.32 -4.41 18.65
CA ALA A 47 -1.95 -4.40 18.13
C ALA A 47 -1.57 -3.01 17.60
N LYS A 48 -0.41 -2.50 18.03
CA LYS A 48 0.18 -1.26 17.53
C LYS A 48 1.06 -1.53 16.31
N HIS A 49 0.83 -0.80 15.22
CA HIS A 49 1.65 -0.80 14.01
C HIS A 49 2.19 0.61 13.75
N GLU A 50 3.51 0.76 13.69
CA GLU A 50 4.19 2.03 13.40
C GLU A 50 4.69 2.01 11.96
N ILE A 51 4.16 2.90 11.13
CA ILE A 51 4.47 3.03 9.71
C ILE A 51 5.43 4.20 9.53
N ASP A 52 6.59 3.91 8.96
CA ASP A 52 7.61 4.87 8.57
C ASP A 52 7.81 4.78 7.05
N LEU A 53 7.98 5.91 6.38
CA LEU A 53 8.14 5.99 4.92
C LEU A 53 9.57 6.34 4.49
N ASN A 54 10.51 6.45 5.42
CA ASN A 54 11.92 6.60 5.09
C ASN A 54 12.44 5.42 4.25
N ASP A 55 13.46 5.63 3.43
CA ASP A 55 13.95 4.67 2.42
C ASP A 55 14.31 3.29 3.02
N ASP A 56 14.80 3.26 4.25
CA ASP A 56 15.18 2.02 4.96
C ASP A 56 14.00 1.23 5.57
N SER A 57 12.77 1.75 5.46
CA SER A 57 11.57 1.16 6.06
C SER A 57 10.92 0.11 5.14
N GLU A 58 10.26 -0.90 5.75
CA GLU A 58 9.46 -1.89 5.03
C GLU A 58 8.30 -1.25 4.24
N TYR A 59 7.87 -0.05 4.61
CA TYR A 59 6.75 0.66 3.99
C TYR A 59 7.17 1.78 3.03
N SER A 60 8.46 1.94 2.73
CA SER A 60 8.97 3.01 1.84
C SER A 60 8.27 3.05 0.48
N PHE A 61 7.93 1.88 -0.07
CA PHE A 61 7.24 1.77 -1.36
C PHE A 61 5.86 2.43 -1.40
N VAL A 62 5.21 2.66 -0.25
CA VAL A 62 3.90 3.34 -0.14
C VAL A 62 3.92 4.75 -0.73
N ILE A 63 5.08 5.40 -0.80
CA ILE A 63 5.27 6.68 -1.49
C ILE A 63 4.78 6.63 -2.95
N GLY A 64 4.81 5.45 -3.57
CA GLY A 64 4.33 5.25 -4.94
C GLY A 64 2.81 5.29 -5.11
N HIS A 65 2.04 5.22 -4.01
CA HIS A 65 0.58 5.33 -4.02
C HIS A 65 0.15 6.81 -3.90
N GLN A 66 0.37 7.56 -4.99
CA GLN A 66 0.01 8.97 -5.06
C GLN A 66 -1.33 9.18 -5.77
N ILE A 67 -2.19 9.98 -5.15
CA ILE A 67 -3.51 10.32 -5.67
C ILE A 67 -3.72 11.83 -5.49
N ASP A 68 -3.99 12.53 -6.58
CA ASP A 68 -4.21 13.99 -6.64
C ASP A 68 -3.10 14.80 -5.92
N GLY A 69 -1.83 14.45 -6.18
CA GLY A 69 -0.66 15.08 -5.59
C GLY A 69 -0.42 14.78 -4.11
N ARG A 70 -1.08 13.76 -3.54
CA ARG A 70 -0.90 13.34 -2.14
C ARG A 70 -0.54 11.87 -2.07
N CYS A 71 0.42 11.52 -1.23
CA CYS A 71 0.63 10.12 -0.86
C CYS A 71 -0.50 9.70 0.09
N LEU A 72 -1.35 8.78 -0.33
CA LEU A 72 -2.40 8.21 0.51
C LEU A 72 -1.98 6.83 0.96
N PHE A 73 -2.22 6.49 2.23
CA PHE A 73 -2.01 5.12 2.68
C PHE A 73 -3.02 4.20 1.97
N PRO A 74 -2.56 3.18 1.21
CA PRO A 74 -3.45 2.33 0.42
C PRO A 74 -4.52 1.66 1.27
N GLY A 75 -5.74 1.55 0.75
CA GLY A 75 -6.84 0.85 1.43
C GLY A 75 -6.50 -0.62 1.72
N THR A 76 -5.70 -1.24 0.85
CA THR A 76 -5.23 -2.63 0.99
C THR A 76 -4.19 -2.80 2.08
N SER A 77 -3.41 -1.77 2.39
CA SER A 77 -2.45 -1.79 3.50
C SER A 77 -3.14 -2.05 4.83
N TYR A 78 -4.31 -1.42 5.05
CA TYR A 78 -5.13 -1.66 6.25
C TYR A 78 -5.50 -3.14 6.40
N LEU A 79 -5.93 -3.78 5.32
CA LEU A 79 -6.31 -5.18 5.32
C LEU A 79 -5.11 -6.08 5.63
N VAL A 80 -3.93 -5.76 5.10
CA VAL A 80 -2.69 -6.48 5.41
C VAL A 80 -2.28 -6.28 6.88
N LEU A 81 -2.46 -5.09 7.47
CA LEU A 81 -2.20 -4.88 8.91
C LEU A 81 -3.13 -5.73 9.79
N VAL A 82 -4.41 -5.81 9.41
CA VAL A 82 -5.39 -6.68 10.09
C VAL A 82 -4.99 -8.14 9.93
N TRP A 83 -4.60 -8.56 8.73
CA TRP A 83 -4.15 -9.91 8.47
C TRP A 83 -2.89 -10.29 9.28
N LYS A 84 -1.87 -9.42 9.31
CA LYS A 84 -0.68 -9.56 10.15
C LYS A 84 -1.07 -9.73 11.63
N THR A 85 -2.03 -8.94 12.11
CA THR A 85 -2.52 -9.00 13.51
C THR A 85 -3.29 -10.29 13.79
N PHE A 86 -4.19 -10.67 12.88
CA PHE A 86 -4.99 -11.88 12.99
C PHE A 86 -4.14 -13.15 12.99
N ALA A 87 -3.11 -13.21 12.15
CA ALA A 87 -2.15 -14.31 12.15
C ALA A 87 -1.46 -14.47 13.51
N LYS A 88 -1.02 -13.36 14.13
CA LYS A 88 -0.42 -13.36 15.47
C LYS A 88 -1.41 -13.85 16.53
N LEU A 89 -2.67 -13.42 16.47
CA LEU A 89 -3.73 -13.90 17.40
C LEU A 89 -3.98 -15.41 17.27
N HIS A 90 -3.81 -15.97 16.08
CA HIS A 90 -3.90 -17.39 15.80
C HIS A 90 -2.57 -18.16 15.96
N ASN A 91 -1.55 -17.54 16.57
CA ASN A 91 -0.22 -18.12 16.83
C ASN A 91 0.56 -18.55 15.57
N TYR A 92 0.34 -17.88 14.44
CA TYR A 92 1.20 -18.02 13.26
C TYR A 92 2.35 -17.01 13.33
N GLU A 93 3.57 -17.46 13.04
CA GLU A 93 4.76 -16.58 12.95
C GLU A 93 4.70 -15.68 11.72
N ASP A 94 4.16 -16.19 10.62
CA ASP A 94 4.05 -15.50 9.34
C ASP A 94 2.60 -15.52 8.84
N TYR A 95 2.07 -14.33 8.57
CA TYR A 95 0.71 -14.14 8.07
C TYR A 95 0.48 -14.79 6.70
N ARG A 96 1.54 -15.03 5.94
CA ARG A 96 1.49 -15.71 4.63
C ARG A 96 1.17 -17.21 4.76
N GLN A 97 1.08 -17.77 5.97
CA GLN A 97 0.75 -19.18 6.18
C GLN A 97 -0.76 -19.44 6.36
N ILE A 98 -1.55 -18.37 6.57
CA ILE A 98 -2.95 -18.45 6.96
C ILE A 98 -3.85 -17.85 5.87
N SER A 99 -4.82 -18.64 5.40
CA SER A 99 -5.83 -18.19 4.45
C SER A 99 -6.95 -17.46 5.19
N VAL A 100 -7.35 -16.29 4.69
CA VAL A 100 -8.29 -15.40 5.39
C VAL A 100 -9.43 -14.96 4.48
N LEU A 101 -10.57 -14.72 5.10
CA LEU A 101 -11.76 -14.13 4.50
C LEU A 101 -12.08 -12.85 5.26
N PHE A 102 -12.03 -11.73 4.54
CA PHE A 102 -12.57 -10.46 5.00
C PHE A 102 -14.00 -10.30 4.49
N GLU A 103 -14.86 -9.76 5.33
CA GLU A 103 -16.24 -9.45 4.99
C GLU A 103 -16.60 -8.05 5.49
N GLN A 104 -17.52 -7.40 4.78
CA GLN A 104 -18.15 -6.14 5.20
C GLN A 104 -17.11 -5.04 5.52
N ILE A 105 -16.05 -4.94 4.72
CA ILE A 105 -15.00 -3.94 4.89
C ILE A 105 -15.59 -2.57 4.56
N GLN A 106 -15.40 -1.61 5.46
CA GLN A 106 -15.74 -0.21 5.27
C GLN A 106 -14.54 0.67 5.57
N ILE A 107 -14.17 1.50 4.61
CA ILE A 107 -13.11 2.50 4.72
C ILE A 107 -13.80 3.85 4.90
N HIS A 108 -13.76 4.36 6.14
CA HIS A 108 -14.41 5.60 6.54
C HIS A 108 -13.59 6.83 6.13
N ARG A 109 -12.26 6.70 6.09
CA ARG A 109 -11.36 7.81 5.81
C ARG A 109 -10.06 7.35 5.16
N ALA A 110 -9.53 8.15 4.24
CA ALA A 110 -8.17 7.98 3.73
C ALA A 110 -7.15 8.69 4.65
N THR A 111 -6.02 8.04 4.90
CA THR A 111 -4.91 8.62 5.67
C THR A 111 -3.89 9.21 4.70
N ILE A 112 -3.50 10.46 4.94
CA ILE A 112 -2.48 11.15 4.14
C ILE A 112 -1.12 10.87 4.79
N CYS A 113 -0.20 10.38 3.98
CA CYS A 113 1.15 10.04 4.37
C CYS A 113 2.12 11.21 4.12
N LEU A 114 2.97 11.49 5.10
CA LEU A 114 4.03 12.49 5.03
C LEU A 114 5.37 11.81 5.29
N LEU A 115 6.39 12.09 4.47
CA LEU A 115 7.73 11.50 4.57
C LEU A 115 8.40 11.74 5.92
N THR A 116 8.12 12.87 6.57
CA THR A 116 8.78 13.27 7.82
C THR A 116 8.19 12.61 9.06
N ASN A 117 6.98 12.06 8.98
CA ASN A 117 6.21 11.67 10.14
C ASN A 117 5.91 10.18 10.11
N LYS A 118 6.05 9.54 11.28
CA LYS A 118 5.57 8.18 11.48
C LYS A 118 4.09 8.19 11.79
N ILE A 119 3.38 7.22 11.24
CA ILE A 119 1.94 7.04 11.45
C ILE A 119 1.74 5.81 12.32
N ILE A 120 0.93 5.94 13.37
CA ILE A 120 0.64 4.82 14.27
C ILE A 120 -0.80 4.40 14.06
N PHE A 121 -0.99 3.14 13.70
CA PHE A 121 -2.28 2.48 13.63
C PHE A 121 -2.44 1.52 14.79
N TYR A 122 -3.63 1.49 15.37
CA TYR A 122 -4.04 0.48 16.32
C TYR A 122 -5.09 -0.42 15.68
N VAL A 123 -4.77 -1.69 15.56
CA VAL A 123 -5.67 -2.73 15.04
C VAL A 123 -6.26 -3.47 16.21
N ASN A 124 -7.58 -3.42 16.35
CA ASN A 124 -8.32 -4.17 17.37
C ASN A 124 -9.15 -5.26 16.69
N ILE A 125 -9.05 -6.51 17.14
CA ILE A 125 -9.83 -7.64 16.60
C ILE A 125 -10.54 -8.34 17.74
N LEU A 126 -11.88 -8.42 17.66
CA LEU A 126 -12.72 -9.16 18.59
C LEU A 126 -12.61 -10.66 18.32
N PRO A 127 -12.06 -11.48 19.25
CA PRO A 127 -11.83 -12.91 18.99
C PRO A 127 -13.10 -13.73 18.81
N THR A 128 -14.25 -13.25 19.30
CA THR A 128 -15.51 -14.00 19.33
C THR A 128 -16.15 -14.11 17.95
N ASN A 129 -16.14 -13.04 17.18
CA ASN A 129 -16.79 -12.96 15.87
C ASN A 129 -15.84 -12.50 14.76
N GLY A 130 -14.61 -12.09 15.08
CA GLY A 130 -13.64 -11.60 14.12
C GLY A 130 -13.90 -10.18 13.62
N THR A 131 -14.81 -9.41 14.23
CA THR A 131 -14.95 -7.99 13.86
C THR A 131 -13.70 -7.23 14.25
N PHE A 132 -13.21 -6.39 13.34
CA PHE A 132 -12.04 -5.58 13.54
C PHE A 132 -12.31 -4.11 13.32
N GLU A 133 -11.51 -3.28 13.97
CA GLU A 133 -11.44 -1.84 13.76
C GLU A 133 -9.98 -1.40 13.70
N ILE A 134 -9.69 -0.43 12.84
CA ILE A 134 -8.40 0.23 12.77
C ILE A 134 -8.59 1.69 13.16
N THR A 135 -7.77 2.15 14.09
CA THR A 135 -7.79 3.53 14.55
C THR A 135 -6.45 4.23 14.34
N GLU A 136 -6.51 5.51 13.99
CA GLU A 136 -5.39 6.46 13.97
C GLU A 136 -5.80 7.66 14.82
N ASN A 137 -4.96 8.08 15.76
CA ASN A 137 -5.24 9.21 16.66
C ASN A 137 -6.64 9.11 17.32
N ASN A 138 -7.03 7.91 17.76
CA ASN A 138 -8.33 7.57 18.35
C ASN A 138 -9.55 7.77 17.43
N THR A 139 -9.34 7.90 16.12
CA THR A 139 -10.42 7.95 15.12
C THR A 139 -10.46 6.66 14.32
N ILE A 140 -11.65 6.12 14.09
CA ILE A 140 -11.85 4.91 13.30
C ILE A 140 -11.64 5.23 11.82
N ILE A 141 -10.80 4.44 11.16
CA ILE A 141 -10.49 4.56 9.74
C ILE A 141 -11.16 3.43 8.96
N VAL A 142 -11.00 2.19 9.45
CA VAL A 142 -11.50 0.99 8.77
C VAL A 142 -12.19 0.10 9.76
N THR A 143 -13.31 -0.48 9.34
CA THR A 143 -14.02 -1.53 10.09
C THR A 143 -14.32 -2.70 9.17
N GLY A 144 -14.50 -3.88 9.73
CA GLY A 144 -14.96 -5.04 8.97
C GLY A 144 -14.94 -6.30 9.83
N ARG A 145 -14.96 -7.45 9.17
CA ARG A 145 -14.85 -8.76 9.81
C ARG A 145 -13.77 -9.58 9.12
N ILE A 146 -12.98 -10.31 9.89
CA ILE A 146 -11.99 -11.27 9.40
C ILE A 146 -12.26 -12.65 10.00
N SER A 147 -12.09 -13.68 9.21
CA SER A 147 -12.21 -15.09 9.62
C SER A 147 -11.21 -15.96 8.87
N LEU A 148 -11.02 -17.19 9.35
CA LEU A 148 -10.29 -18.21 8.62
C LEU A 148 -11.07 -18.60 7.37
N SER A 149 -10.40 -18.68 6.22
CA SER A 149 -11.03 -19.20 5.01
C SER A 149 -10.72 -20.68 4.86
N GLU A 150 -11.76 -21.51 4.74
CA GLU A 150 -11.65 -22.87 4.22
C GLU A 150 -11.61 -22.86 2.67
N GLN A 151 -11.16 -23.96 2.07
CA GLN A 151 -10.76 -24.09 0.67
C GLN A 151 -11.72 -23.47 -0.38
N LEU A 152 -11.11 -22.88 -1.41
CA LEU A 152 -11.76 -22.26 -2.56
C LEU A 152 -12.62 -23.25 -3.37
N THR A 153 -13.95 -23.20 -3.22
CA THR A 153 -14.87 -23.94 -4.10
C THR A 153 -14.82 -23.42 -5.55
N MET A 154 -14.35 -22.18 -5.76
CA MET A 154 -14.34 -21.48 -7.05
C MET A 154 -13.10 -21.70 -7.93
N GLN A 155 -12.07 -22.43 -7.44
CA GLN A 155 -10.88 -22.84 -8.21
C GLN A 155 -11.22 -23.56 -9.54
N LYS A 156 -12.43 -24.10 -9.67
CA LYS A 156 -12.90 -24.79 -10.88
C LYS A 156 -13.26 -23.85 -12.03
N PHE A 157 -13.60 -22.59 -11.76
CA PHE A 157 -13.90 -21.60 -12.81
C PHE A 157 -12.63 -20.97 -13.41
N HIS A 158 -11.55 -20.87 -12.62
CA HIS A 158 -10.29 -20.22 -13.00
C HIS A 158 -9.54 -20.88 -14.18
N LYS A 159 -9.74 -22.18 -14.41
CA LYS A 159 -8.95 -22.93 -15.40
C LYS A 159 -9.31 -22.67 -16.87
N GLN A 160 -10.33 -21.86 -17.14
CA GLN A 160 -10.87 -21.72 -18.51
C GLN A 160 -10.53 -20.39 -19.19
N ILE A 161 -9.89 -19.44 -18.50
CA ILE A 161 -9.69 -18.09 -19.04
C ILE A 161 -8.23 -17.93 -19.48
N LYS A 162 -7.97 -18.20 -20.76
CA LYS A 162 -6.68 -17.91 -21.40
C LYS A 162 -6.78 -16.60 -22.17
N LEU A 163 -5.71 -15.81 -22.15
CA LEU A 163 -5.54 -14.64 -23.03
C LEU A 163 -5.68 -15.10 -24.47
N ASN A 164 -6.71 -14.61 -25.16
CA ASN A 164 -6.79 -14.72 -26.60
C ASN A 164 -5.78 -13.73 -27.18
N ASN A 165 -4.62 -14.21 -27.62
CA ASN A 165 -3.55 -13.40 -28.23
C ASN A 165 -3.97 -12.60 -29.48
N THR A 166 -5.19 -12.80 -29.98
CA THR A 166 -5.77 -12.06 -31.11
C THR A 166 -6.39 -10.73 -30.71
N GLU A 167 -6.66 -10.51 -29.42
CA GLU A 167 -7.28 -9.29 -28.92
C GLU A 167 -6.23 -8.19 -28.72
N LYS A 168 -6.65 -6.93 -28.84
CA LYS A 168 -5.79 -5.80 -28.55
C LYS A 168 -5.76 -5.58 -27.03
N HIS A 169 -4.56 -5.46 -26.49
CA HIS A 169 -4.33 -5.21 -25.08
C HIS A 169 -3.67 -3.85 -24.87
N LEU A 170 -4.14 -3.13 -23.86
CA LEU A 170 -3.48 -1.94 -23.34
C LEU A 170 -2.24 -2.37 -22.56
N GLN A 171 -1.13 -1.68 -22.82
CA GLN A 171 0.14 -1.92 -22.13
C GLN A 171 0.23 -1.07 -20.86
N THR A 172 1.08 -1.46 -19.91
CA THR A 172 1.33 -0.72 -18.64
C THR A 172 1.43 0.80 -18.84
N ASN A 173 2.19 1.28 -19.82
CA ASN A 173 2.38 2.72 -20.02
C ASN A 173 1.10 3.44 -20.47
N GLU A 174 0.25 2.79 -21.26
CA GLU A 174 -1.02 3.37 -21.73
C GLU A 174 -2.03 3.45 -20.58
N ILE A 175 -2.11 2.37 -19.78
CA ILE A 175 -2.98 2.26 -18.61
C ILE A 175 -2.62 3.34 -17.58
N TYR A 176 -1.36 3.42 -17.17
CA TYR A 176 -0.93 4.38 -16.16
C TYR A 176 -0.89 5.82 -16.66
N ARG A 177 -0.80 6.04 -17.98
CA ARG A 177 -1.01 7.37 -18.57
C ARG A 177 -2.45 7.83 -18.42
N ASP A 178 -3.41 6.97 -18.69
CA ASP A 178 -4.83 7.26 -18.50
C ASP A 178 -5.17 7.48 -17.02
N PHE A 179 -4.66 6.66 -16.12
CA PHE A 179 -4.78 6.88 -14.67
C PHE A 179 -4.23 8.25 -14.23
N ASN A 180 -3.08 8.67 -14.77
CA ASN A 180 -2.49 9.97 -14.46
C ASN A 180 -3.39 11.13 -14.92
N LEU A 181 -4.03 11.04 -16.09
CA LEU A 181 -5.03 12.03 -16.54
C LEU A 181 -6.24 12.10 -15.57
N ARG A 182 -6.59 10.97 -14.95
CA ARG A 182 -7.67 10.89 -13.95
C ARG A 182 -7.22 11.35 -12.55
N GLY A 183 -5.93 11.59 -12.32
CA GLY A 183 -5.38 12.05 -11.05
C GLY A 183 -4.81 10.94 -10.17
N TYR A 184 -4.68 9.71 -10.68
CA TYR A 184 -3.93 8.65 -10.01
C TYR A 184 -2.49 8.68 -10.50
N GLU A 185 -1.59 9.11 -9.63
CA GLU A 185 -0.17 9.35 -9.92
C GLU A 185 0.66 8.13 -9.46
N TYR A 186 0.19 6.92 -9.76
CA TYR A 186 0.82 5.66 -9.32
C TYR A 186 2.26 5.51 -9.84
N SER A 187 3.17 5.06 -8.97
CA SER A 187 4.56 4.80 -9.31
C SER A 187 5.14 3.60 -8.55
N GLY A 188 6.32 3.13 -8.96
CA GLY A 188 6.99 1.98 -8.35
C GLY A 188 6.15 0.71 -8.39
N LEU A 189 6.04 0.03 -7.24
CA LEU A 189 5.31 -1.25 -7.11
C LEU A 189 3.81 -1.13 -7.40
N PHE A 190 3.23 0.07 -7.28
CA PHE A 190 1.83 0.31 -7.60
C PHE A 190 1.54 0.36 -9.10
N ARG A 191 2.57 0.34 -9.96
CA ARG A 191 2.43 0.16 -11.42
C ARG A 191 2.41 -1.31 -11.84
N GLY A 192 1.60 -2.13 -11.16
CA GLY A 192 1.61 -3.59 -11.31
C GLY A 192 0.71 -4.17 -12.40
N ILE A 193 -0.06 -3.39 -13.16
CA ILE A 193 -0.83 -3.91 -14.30
C ILE A 193 0.10 -4.05 -15.52
N ASN A 194 0.40 -5.28 -15.93
CA ASN A 194 1.27 -5.57 -17.07
C ASN A 194 0.55 -5.28 -18.40
N GLN A 195 -0.59 -5.94 -18.58
CA GLN A 195 -1.43 -5.79 -19.76
C GLN A 195 -2.88 -6.08 -19.40
N ILE A 196 -3.81 -5.47 -20.12
CA ILE A 196 -5.24 -5.75 -19.96
C ILE A 196 -5.97 -5.54 -21.29
N ASN A 197 -7.04 -6.30 -21.52
CA ASN A 197 -7.91 -6.04 -22.66
C ASN A 197 -8.61 -4.67 -22.55
N ILE A 198 -9.11 -4.18 -23.68
CA ILE A 198 -9.75 -2.86 -23.76
C ILE A 198 -10.98 -2.77 -22.85
N ASP A 199 -11.70 -3.88 -22.68
CA ASP A 199 -12.91 -3.94 -21.86
C ASP A 199 -12.63 -4.00 -20.35
N GLY A 200 -11.37 -4.17 -19.94
CA GLY A 200 -10.97 -4.28 -18.53
C GLY A 200 -11.36 -5.60 -17.83
N THR A 201 -11.88 -6.58 -18.57
CA THR A 201 -12.36 -7.85 -18.02
C THR A 201 -11.27 -8.90 -17.84
N TYR A 202 -10.15 -8.80 -18.56
CA TYR A 202 -9.08 -9.80 -18.47
C TYR A 202 -7.70 -9.20 -18.75
N GLY A 203 -6.70 -9.62 -17.98
CA GLY A 203 -5.33 -9.13 -18.12
C GLY A 203 -4.32 -9.91 -17.29
N GLU A 204 -3.18 -9.28 -17.05
CA GLU A 204 -2.09 -9.82 -16.24
C GLU A 204 -1.56 -8.78 -15.26
N LEU A 205 -1.37 -9.21 -14.02
CA LEU A 205 -0.79 -8.43 -12.93
C LEU A 205 0.60 -8.96 -12.58
N ILE A 206 1.51 -8.05 -12.26
CA ILE A 206 2.88 -8.36 -11.84
C ILE A 206 2.89 -8.65 -10.35
N TRP A 207 3.47 -9.79 -9.98
CA TRP A 207 3.73 -10.15 -8.59
C TRP A 207 5.17 -9.78 -8.21
N ASN A 208 5.30 -8.82 -7.28
CA ASN A 208 6.59 -8.34 -6.77
C ASN A 208 6.88 -8.78 -5.33
N ASN A 209 6.29 -9.89 -4.89
CA ASN A 209 6.37 -10.37 -3.50
C ASN A 209 5.78 -9.41 -2.45
N GLU A 210 4.99 -8.42 -2.88
CA GLU A 210 4.34 -7.43 -2.02
C GLU A 210 2.82 -7.50 -2.14
N TRP A 211 2.17 -8.01 -1.09
CA TRP A 211 0.72 -8.18 -1.03
C TRP A 211 -0.03 -6.85 -1.12
N ILE A 212 0.51 -5.79 -0.51
CA ILE A 212 -0.14 -4.47 -0.48
C ILE A 212 -0.32 -3.93 -1.90
N SER A 213 0.77 -3.88 -2.67
CA SER A 213 0.74 -3.37 -4.04
C SER A 213 -0.06 -4.28 -4.97
N TYR A 214 0.03 -5.60 -4.78
CA TYR A 214 -0.69 -6.55 -5.62
C TYR A 214 -2.21 -6.52 -5.39
N LEU A 215 -2.64 -6.43 -4.13
CA LEU A 215 -4.05 -6.23 -3.82
C LEU A 215 -4.53 -4.88 -4.36
N ASP A 216 -3.70 -3.84 -4.28
CA ASP A 216 -4.06 -2.51 -4.80
C ASP A 216 -4.21 -2.53 -6.32
N THR A 217 -3.33 -3.22 -7.04
CA THR A 217 -3.45 -3.34 -8.50
C THR A 217 -4.72 -4.09 -8.91
N MET A 218 -5.21 -5.04 -8.11
CA MET A 218 -6.53 -5.64 -8.31
C MET A 218 -7.67 -4.62 -8.15
N LEU A 219 -7.56 -3.68 -7.20
CA LEU A 219 -8.51 -2.57 -7.09
C LEU A 219 -8.42 -1.63 -8.29
N GLN A 220 -7.20 -1.33 -8.75
CA GLN A 220 -6.96 -0.50 -9.92
C GLN A 220 -7.62 -1.07 -11.17
N VAL A 221 -7.61 -2.40 -11.37
CA VAL A 221 -8.29 -3.03 -12.53
C VAL A 221 -9.77 -2.65 -12.59
N HIS A 222 -10.46 -2.59 -11.45
CA HIS A 222 -11.85 -2.14 -11.41
C HIS A 222 -12.00 -0.65 -11.77
N LEU A 223 -10.99 0.17 -11.48
CA LEU A 223 -11.00 1.60 -11.79
C LEU A 223 -10.76 1.90 -13.28
N ILE A 224 -10.31 0.95 -14.09
CA ILE A 224 -10.04 1.16 -15.53
C ILE A 224 -11.30 1.61 -16.27
N THR A 225 -12.44 0.97 -15.98
CA THR A 225 -13.74 1.31 -16.59
C THR A 225 -14.44 2.48 -15.92
N SER A 226 -13.96 2.91 -14.74
CA SER A 226 -14.53 4.04 -14.01
C SER A 226 -14.23 5.38 -14.68
N GLN A 227 -15.15 6.33 -14.56
CA GLN A 227 -14.94 7.70 -15.03
C GLN A 227 -14.55 8.60 -13.86
N GLY A 228 -13.48 9.37 -14.03
CA GLY A 228 -12.99 10.33 -13.04
C GLY A 228 -12.18 9.70 -11.90
N LEU A 229 -12.02 10.47 -10.83
CA LEU A 229 -11.28 10.07 -9.64
C LEU A 229 -12.24 9.44 -8.62
N GLN A 230 -11.98 8.21 -8.23
CA GLN A 230 -12.78 7.43 -7.29
C GLN A 230 -11.87 6.76 -6.27
N LEU A 231 -12.35 6.60 -5.04
CA LEU A 231 -11.63 5.91 -3.98
C LEU A 231 -12.47 4.74 -3.44
N PRO A 232 -11.85 3.59 -3.12
CA PRO A 232 -12.53 2.50 -2.45
C PRO A 232 -13.11 2.93 -1.09
N THR A 233 -14.39 2.66 -0.86
CA THR A 233 -15.06 2.93 0.42
C THR A 233 -15.60 1.67 1.08
N ARG A 234 -15.92 0.64 0.29
CA ARG A 234 -16.46 -0.61 0.82
C ARG A 234 -16.05 -1.78 -0.07
N ILE A 235 -15.77 -2.91 0.58
CA ILE A 235 -15.53 -4.19 -0.08
C ILE A 235 -16.41 -5.23 0.64
N ASP A 236 -17.30 -5.88 -0.09
CA ASP A 236 -18.23 -6.84 0.52
C ASP A 236 -17.51 -8.09 1.00
N SER A 237 -16.60 -8.63 0.19
CA SER A 237 -15.78 -9.78 0.56
C SER A 237 -14.42 -9.76 -0.15
N LEU A 238 -13.38 -10.11 0.59
CA LEU A 238 -12.03 -10.33 0.06
C LEU A 238 -11.46 -11.60 0.68
N ARG A 239 -11.22 -12.61 -0.15
CA ARG A 239 -10.61 -13.87 0.24
C ARG A 239 -9.17 -13.93 -0.26
N ILE A 240 -8.26 -14.37 0.60
CA ILE A 240 -6.84 -14.51 0.30
C ILE A 240 -6.38 -15.92 0.70
N ASP A 241 -5.87 -16.67 -0.27
CA ASP A 241 -5.17 -17.94 -0.08
C ASP A 241 -3.72 -17.81 -0.56
N PRO A 242 -2.76 -17.63 0.35
CA PRO A 242 -1.36 -17.45 -0.01
C PRO A 242 -0.75 -18.64 -0.74
N LYS A 243 -1.13 -19.87 -0.36
CA LYS A 243 -0.55 -21.09 -0.91
C LYS A 243 -0.94 -21.23 -2.37
N TYR A 244 -2.24 -21.12 -2.64
CA TYR A 244 -2.74 -21.18 -4.00
C TYR A 244 -2.30 -19.98 -4.86
N HIS A 245 -2.16 -18.80 -4.26
CA HIS A 245 -1.60 -17.65 -4.95
C HIS A 245 -0.20 -17.92 -5.46
N LEU A 246 0.70 -18.44 -4.62
CA LEU A 246 2.07 -18.77 -5.01
C LEU A 246 2.13 -19.86 -6.10
N GLU A 247 1.25 -20.85 -6.05
CA GLU A 247 1.14 -21.88 -7.09
C GLU A 247 0.64 -21.35 -8.44
N SER A 248 -0.10 -20.23 -8.43
CA SER A 248 -0.72 -19.63 -9.61
C SER A 248 0.21 -18.63 -10.33
N ILE A 249 1.34 -18.27 -9.74
CA ILE A 249 2.29 -17.34 -10.34
C ILE A 249 3.02 -18.03 -11.50
N SER A 250 3.06 -17.37 -12.66
CA SER A 250 3.90 -17.78 -13.77
C SER A 250 5.38 -17.63 -13.39
N SER A 251 6.11 -18.75 -13.31
CA SER A 251 7.54 -18.75 -12.96
C SER A 251 8.43 -18.00 -13.95
N LEU A 252 7.98 -17.82 -15.20
CA LEU A 252 8.74 -17.16 -16.25
C LEU A 252 8.61 -15.63 -16.18
N THR A 253 7.39 -15.14 -15.94
CA THR A 253 7.04 -13.72 -16.04
C THR A 253 6.81 -13.07 -14.69
N SER A 254 6.72 -13.85 -13.60
CA SER A 254 6.27 -13.39 -12.29
C SER A 254 4.94 -12.65 -12.36
N THR A 255 4.05 -13.11 -13.25
CA THR A 255 2.70 -12.54 -13.44
C THR A 255 1.61 -13.53 -13.07
N CYS A 256 0.45 -12.99 -12.72
CA CYS A 256 -0.79 -13.73 -12.51
C CYS A 256 -1.87 -13.15 -13.42
N SER A 257 -2.65 -14.02 -14.06
CA SER A 257 -3.83 -13.60 -14.81
C SER A 257 -4.87 -12.99 -13.87
N VAL A 258 -5.49 -11.89 -14.28
CA VAL A 258 -6.63 -11.27 -13.60
C VAL A 258 -7.87 -11.37 -14.46
N TYR A 259 -9.00 -11.69 -13.84
CA TYR A 259 -10.30 -11.71 -14.48
C TYR A 259 -11.30 -10.89 -13.66
N VAL A 260 -12.08 -10.06 -14.34
CA VAL A 260 -13.11 -9.22 -13.74
C VAL A 260 -14.44 -9.48 -14.43
N ASP A 261 -15.43 -9.83 -13.62
CA ASP A 261 -16.83 -9.90 -14.00
C ASP A 261 -17.56 -8.70 -13.40
N TYR A 262 -17.77 -7.68 -14.23
CA TYR A 262 -18.45 -6.45 -13.82
C TYR A 262 -19.92 -6.66 -13.47
N TRP A 263 -20.60 -7.66 -14.03
CA TRP A 263 -22.01 -7.92 -13.71
C TRP A 263 -22.18 -8.46 -12.30
N ASN A 264 -21.27 -9.34 -11.89
CA ASN A 264 -21.25 -9.89 -10.54
C ASN A 264 -20.35 -9.12 -9.58
N SER A 265 -19.70 -8.04 -10.04
CA SER A 265 -18.73 -7.27 -9.25
C SER A 265 -17.63 -8.15 -8.63
N LEU A 266 -17.17 -9.14 -9.40
CA LEU A 266 -16.15 -10.11 -9.00
C LEU A 266 -14.82 -9.80 -9.69
N CYS A 267 -13.72 -9.95 -8.96
CA CYS A 267 -12.36 -9.86 -9.46
C CYS A 267 -11.53 -11.00 -8.89
N PHE A 268 -10.83 -11.73 -9.76
CA PHE A 268 -10.02 -12.87 -9.39
C PHE A 268 -8.60 -12.70 -9.91
N SER A 269 -7.61 -12.98 -9.07
CA SER A 269 -6.22 -13.11 -9.54
C SER A 269 -5.40 -13.99 -8.60
N GLY A 270 -4.80 -15.04 -9.16
CA GLY A 270 -4.12 -16.07 -8.38
C GLY A 270 -5.02 -16.65 -7.29
N GLY A 271 -4.58 -16.58 -6.03
CA GLY A 271 -5.36 -16.98 -4.85
C GLY A 271 -6.11 -15.87 -4.14
N ILE A 272 -6.44 -14.80 -4.85
CA ILE A 272 -7.26 -13.71 -4.33
C ILE A 272 -8.58 -13.65 -5.08
N GLU A 273 -9.66 -13.54 -4.31
CA GLU A 273 -11.02 -13.31 -4.80
C GLU A 273 -11.56 -12.07 -4.10
N LEU A 274 -11.95 -11.09 -4.90
CA LEU A 274 -12.54 -9.84 -4.46
C LEU A 274 -13.96 -9.75 -4.99
N PHE A 275 -14.91 -9.41 -4.12
CA PHE A 275 -16.32 -9.29 -4.43
C PHE A 275 -16.91 -7.99 -3.86
N GLY A 276 -17.74 -7.32 -4.65
CA GLY A 276 -18.51 -6.15 -4.23
C GLY A 276 -17.63 -4.97 -3.84
N LEU A 277 -16.69 -4.59 -4.71
CA LEU A 277 -15.94 -3.34 -4.56
C LEU A 277 -16.84 -2.15 -4.87
N HIS A 278 -16.95 -1.23 -3.91
CA HIS A 278 -17.65 0.02 -4.06
C HIS A 278 -16.67 1.18 -3.94
N CYS A 279 -16.67 2.03 -4.96
CA CYS A 279 -15.86 3.24 -5.02
C CYS A 279 -16.76 4.49 -5.04
N THR A 280 -16.33 5.55 -4.37
CA THR A 280 -17.02 6.84 -4.40
C THR A 280 -16.19 7.88 -5.13
N ALA A 281 -16.85 8.69 -5.96
CA ALA A 281 -16.22 9.81 -6.62
C ALA A 281 -15.65 10.82 -5.62
N THR A 282 -14.45 11.31 -5.89
CA THR A 282 -13.75 12.31 -5.07
C THR A 282 -13.49 13.55 -5.90
N SER A 283 -13.62 14.74 -5.30
CA SER A 283 -13.29 15.99 -5.97
C SER A 283 -11.79 16.12 -6.18
N LYS A 284 -11.39 16.48 -7.41
CA LYS A 284 -10.00 16.83 -7.70
C LYS A 284 -9.70 18.22 -7.14
N LYS A 285 -8.48 18.45 -6.68
CA LYS A 285 -7.99 19.82 -6.50
C LYS A 285 -8.02 20.54 -7.85
N HIS A 286 -8.67 21.70 -7.90
CA HIS A 286 -8.52 22.60 -9.04
C HIS A 286 -7.06 23.07 -9.10
N LYS A 287 -6.25 22.49 -9.99
CA LYS A 287 -4.98 23.09 -10.41
C LYS A 287 -5.36 24.28 -11.30
N GLN A 288 -5.31 25.49 -10.76
CA GLN A 288 -5.42 26.70 -11.58
C GLN A 288 -4.19 26.76 -12.50
N GLN A 289 -4.36 26.32 -13.74
CA GLN A 289 -3.41 26.67 -14.80
C GLN A 289 -3.88 27.98 -15.38
N ASN A 290 -3.16 29.06 -15.08
CA ASN A 290 -3.37 30.35 -15.75
C ASN A 290 -2.84 30.22 -17.18
N THR A 291 -3.68 29.78 -18.10
CA THR A 291 -3.36 29.78 -19.53
C THR A 291 -3.54 31.19 -20.07
N ILE A 292 -2.47 31.79 -20.56
CA ILE A 292 -2.50 33.09 -21.23
C ILE A 292 -2.76 32.82 -22.72
N LEU A 293 -3.77 33.49 -23.28
CA LEU A 293 -4.02 33.49 -24.72
C LEU A 293 -3.56 34.84 -25.27
N GLU A 294 -2.54 34.82 -26.10
CA GLU A 294 -2.07 35.99 -26.84
C GLU A 294 -2.49 35.83 -28.31
N SER A 295 -3.07 36.89 -28.87
CA SER A 295 -3.40 36.94 -30.30
C SER A 295 -2.40 37.85 -31.02
N TYR A 296 -1.90 37.38 -32.16
CA TYR A 296 -1.03 38.18 -33.01
C TYR A 296 -1.87 38.97 -34.00
N LEU A 297 -1.69 40.30 -34.00
CA LEU A 297 -2.31 41.22 -34.94
C LEU A 297 -1.21 41.92 -35.73
N PHE A 298 -1.48 42.19 -37.01
CA PHE A 298 -0.57 43.01 -37.81
C PHE A 298 -0.58 44.44 -37.27
N VAL A 299 0.57 44.91 -36.79
CA VAL A 299 0.78 46.31 -36.37
C VAL A 299 1.61 47.01 -37.47
N PRO A 300 1.02 47.92 -38.26
CA PRO A 300 1.75 48.71 -39.25
C PRO A 300 2.84 49.56 -38.58
N PHE A 301 3.98 49.74 -39.25
CA PHE A 301 5.16 50.44 -38.73
C PHE A 301 4.89 51.91 -38.31
N ASP A 302 3.88 52.56 -38.88
CA ASP A 302 3.56 53.97 -38.58
C ASP A 302 2.86 54.16 -37.21
N ASN A 303 2.45 53.08 -36.52
CA ASN A 303 1.66 53.12 -35.27
C ASN A 303 2.44 52.70 -33.99
N ILE A 304 3.76 52.85 -33.97
CA ILE A 304 4.62 52.40 -32.85
C ILE A 304 4.34 53.13 -31.51
N ASN A 305 3.57 54.23 -31.50
CA ASN A 305 3.26 55.00 -30.29
C ASN A 305 2.00 54.56 -29.52
N ILE A 306 1.37 53.44 -29.87
CA ILE A 306 0.16 52.94 -29.16
C ILE A 306 0.53 51.65 -28.43
N THR A 307 1.23 51.75 -27.29
CA THR A 307 1.53 50.58 -26.45
C THR A 307 0.83 50.58 -25.09
N ASP A 308 0.05 51.61 -24.73
CA ASP A 308 -0.44 51.75 -23.34
C ASP A 308 -1.98 51.78 -23.17
N GLU A 309 -2.79 51.61 -24.23
CA GLU A 309 -4.26 51.78 -24.13
C GLU A 309 -5.12 50.50 -24.21
N LEU A 310 -4.54 49.31 -24.06
CA LEU A 310 -5.32 48.07 -24.03
C LEU A 310 -4.93 47.18 -22.84
N GLU A 311 -5.34 47.60 -21.65
CA GLU A 311 -5.65 46.72 -20.51
C GLU A 311 -7.16 46.51 -20.39
#